data_AF-A0A1V8V316-F1
#
_entry.id   AF-A0A1V8V316-F1
#
_cell.length_a   1.000
_cell.length_b   1.000
_cell.length_c   1.000
_cell.angle_alpha   90.00
_cell.angle_beta   90.00
_cell.angle_gamma   90.00
#
_symmetry.space_group_name_H-M   'P 1'
#
loop_
_entity.id
_entity.type
_entity.pdbx_description
1 polymer ?
#
loop_
_entity_poly.entity_id
_entity_poly.type
_entity_poly.pdbx_seq_one_letter_code
_entity_poly.pdbx_strand_id
1 'polypeptide(L)'
;MLWPEQHLKWPRDQATQDAIDTLDRRIRDIVGPVVVVEKFMGCMDAMLIFWEVKEPSDEQLLLLEKLDGIAEIQMDGIDGSISYD
;
A
#
# COMPACT_ATOMS: atom_id res chain seq x y z
N MET A 1 -4.73 -20.62 8.72
CA MET A 1 -4.97 -19.16 8.65
C MET A 1 -4.30 -18.70 7.39
N LEU A 2 -5.07 -18.26 6.41
CA LEU A 2 -4.54 -17.52 5.26
C LEU A 2 -4.41 -16.09 5.78
N TRP A 3 -3.20 -15.52 5.76
CA TRP A 3 -3.00 -14.14 6.19
C TRP A 3 -3.67 -13.23 5.16
N PRO A 4 -4.45 -12.21 5.57
CA PRO A 4 -5.20 -11.38 4.63
C PRO A 4 -4.27 -10.51 3.79
N GLU A 5 -4.68 -10.28 2.54
CA GLU A 5 -4.03 -9.38 1.58
C GLU A 5 -4.11 -7.92 2.08
N GLN A 6 -3.09 -7.11 1.77
CA GLN A 6 -2.96 -5.75 2.30
C GLN A 6 -2.76 -4.76 1.16
N HIS A 7 -3.62 -3.73 1.11
CA HIS A 7 -3.64 -2.72 0.07
C HIS A 7 -3.08 -1.40 0.59
N LEU A 8 -1.94 -0.97 0.08
CA LEU A 8 -1.38 0.35 0.32
C LEU A 8 -1.93 1.34 -0.70
N LYS A 9 -2.44 2.49 -0.27
CA LYS A 9 -3.01 3.52 -1.13
C LYS A 9 -2.16 4.77 -1.19
N TRP A 10 -2.03 5.35 -2.38
CA TRP A 10 -1.41 6.66 -2.59
C TRP A 10 -2.26 7.53 -3.55
N PRO A 11 -2.52 8.81 -3.22
CA PRO A 11 -3.21 9.75 -4.11
C PRO A 11 -2.36 10.16 -5.31
N ARG A 12 -2.76 9.77 -6.52
CA ARG A 12 -2.01 10.02 -7.77
C ARG A 12 -2.02 11.49 -8.18
N ASP A 13 -3.03 12.23 -7.75
CA ASP A 13 -3.35 13.57 -8.23
C ASP A 13 -2.20 14.59 -8.09
N GLN A 14 -1.16 14.26 -7.32
CA GLN A 14 0.05 15.08 -7.12
C GLN A 14 1.39 14.34 -7.37
N ALA A 15 1.38 13.09 -7.86
CA ALA A 15 2.58 12.26 -7.94
C ALA A 15 3.21 12.26 -9.35
N THR A 16 4.49 12.60 -9.43
CA THR A 16 5.29 12.38 -10.65
C THR A 16 5.62 10.89 -10.82
N GLN A 17 5.95 10.46 -12.04
CA GLN A 17 6.36 9.07 -12.28
C GLN A 17 7.58 8.67 -11.42
N ASP A 18 8.54 9.58 -11.25
CA ASP A 18 9.71 9.36 -10.38
C ASP A 18 9.34 9.11 -8.92
N ALA A 19 8.32 9.81 -8.40
CA ALA A 19 7.84 9.60 -7.03
C ALA A 19 7.17 8.23 -6.89
N ILE A 20 6.38 7.82 -7.90
CA ILE A 20 5.73 6.50 -7.95
C ILE A 20 6.77 5.38 -7.98
N ASP A 21 7.80 5.51 -8.83
CA ASP A 21 8.84 4.49 -8.98
C ASP A 21 9.74 4.41 -7.75
N THR A 22 10.03 5.57 -7.11
CA THR A 22 10.75 5.62 -5.84
C THR A 22 9.99 4.89 -4.74
N LEU A 23 8.68 5.10 -4.65
CA LEU A 23 7.86 4.42 -3.67
C LEU A 23 7.75 2.91 -3.94
N ASP A 24 7.50 2.51 -5.19
CA ASP A 24 7.41 1.09 -5.57
C ASP A 24 8.68 0.34 -5.13
N ARG A 25 9.84 0.95 -5.37
CA ARG A 25 11.13 0.42 -4.91
C ARG A 25 11.20 0.32 -3.40
N ARG A 26 10.81 1.37 -2.65
CA ARG A 26 10.83 1.34 -1.18
C ARG A 26 9.93 0.26 -0.59
N ILE A 27 8.73 0.08 -1.15
CA ILE A 27 7.81 -0.99 -0.74
C ILE A 27 8.47 -2.35 -0.94
N ARG A 28 9.04 -2.60 -2.13
CA ARG A 28 9.74 -3.86 -2.44
C ARG A 28 10.99 -4.08 -1.60
N ASP A 29 11.73 -3.03 -1.26
CA ASP A 29 12.91 -3.11 -0.39
C ASP A 29 12.51 -3.52 1.04
N ILE A 30 11.33 -3.09 1.53
CA ILE A 30 10.80 -3.47 2.85
C ILE A 30 10.29 -4.92 2.85
N VAL A 31 9.45 -5.28 1.87
CA VAL A 31 8.81 -6.61 1.88
C VAL A 31 9.72 -7.72 1.37
N GLY A 32 10.79 -7.35 0.67
CA GLY A 32 11.76 -8.28 0.09
C GLY A 32 11.24 -8.98 -1.18
N PRO A 33 12.11 -9.75 -1.84
CA PRO A 33 11.82 -10.32 -3.17
C PRO A 33 10.84 -11.50 -3.16
N VAL A 34 10.53 -12.04 -1.97
CA VAL A 34 9.68 -13.24 -1.80
C VAL A 34 8.21 -12.85 -1.67
N VAL A 35 7.93 -11.63 -1.21
CA VAL A 35 6.57 -11.12 -1.05
C VAL A 35 6.07 -10.58 -2.38
N VAL A 36 4.89 -11.04 -2.79
CA VAL A 36 4.26 -10.59 -4.03
C VAL A 36 3.70 -9.19 -3.81
N VAL A 37 4.11 -8.26 -4.69
CA VAL A 37 3.63 -6.88 -4.72
C VAL A 37 3.04 -6.58 -6.09
N GLU A 38 1.72 -6.41 -6.15
CA GLU A 38 0.97 -6.08 -7.36
C GLU A 38 0.57 -4.61 -7.33
N LYS A 39 0.87 -3.87 -8.41
CA LYS A 39 0.57 -2.44 -8.51
C LYS A 39 -0.62 -2.22 -9.42
N PHE A 40 -1.64 -1.54 -8.91
CA PHE A 40 -2.85 -1.22 -9.66
C PHE A 40 -3.11 0.28 -9.67
N MET A 41 -3.82 0.73 -10.71
CA MET A 41 -4.38 2.07 -10.76
C MET A 41 -5.89 1.94 -10.68
N GLY A 42 -6.50 2.65 -9.74
CA GLY A 42 -7.95 2.67 -9.57
C GLY A 42 -8.48 4.09 -9.51
N CYS A 43 -9.80 4.21 -9.58
CA CYS A 43 -10.52 5.48 -9.47
C CYS A 43 -11.59 5.32 -8.38
N MET A 44 -11.38 5.96 -7.23
CA MET A 44 -12.37 6.07 -6.15
C MET A 44 -12.45 7.55 -5.80
N ASP A 45 -13.32 8.30 -6.49
CA ASP A 45 -13.47 9.77 -6.47
C ASP A 45 -12.23 10.59 -6.88
N ALA A 46 -11.02 10.05 -6.68
CA ALA A 46 -9.71 10.52 -7.11
C ALA A 46 -8.93 9.38 -7.78
N MET A 47 -7.89 9.71 -8.56
CA MET A 47 -7.05 8.70 -9.17
C MET A 47 -6.06 8.19 -8.11
N LEU A 48 -6.07 6.89 -7.83
CA LEU A 48 -5.26 6.29 -6.78
C LEU A 48 -4.33 5.23 -7.37
N ILE A 49 -3.16 5.08 -6.77
CA ILE A 49 -2.27 3.95 -7.01
C ILE A 49 -2.32 3.04 -5.78
N PHE A 50 -2.46 1.75 -6.04
CA PHE A 50 -2.56 0.70 -5.04
C PHE A 50 -1.36 -0.23 -5.16
N TRP A 51 -0.85 -0.67 -4.01
CA TRP A 51 0.05 -1.81 -3.93
C TRP A 51 -0.61 -2.87 -3.08
N GLU A 52 -0.92 -4.00 -3.68
CA GLU A 52 -1.36 -5.20 -2.97
C GLU A 52 -0.12 -5.99 -2.56
N VAL A 53 0.03 -6.18 -1.25
CA VAL A 53 1.12 -6.92 -0.62
C VAL A 53 0.53 -8.21 -0.05
N LYS A 54 0.97 -9.36 -0.57
CA LYS A 54 0.44 -10.67 -0.17
C LYS A 54 1.20 -11.23 1.02
N GLU A 55 0.48 -11.52 2.10
CA GLU A 55 1.00 -12.11 3.35
C GLU A 55 2.23 -11.36 3.94
N PRO A 56 2.19 -10.03 4.14
CA PRO A 56 3.28 -9.33 4.82
C PRO A 56 3.36 -9.74 6.30
N SER A 57 4.58 -9.78 6.84
CA SER A 57 4.79 -9.92 8.28
C SER A 57 4.41 -8.64 9.05
N ASP A 58 4.13 -8.77 10.34
CA ASP A 58 3.82 -7.64 11.21
C ASP A 58 4.93 -6.56 11.21
N GLU A 59 6.20 -6.96 11.16
CA GLU A 59 7.33 -6.05 11.06
C GLU A 59 7.32 -5.26 9.74
N GLN A 60 7.02 -5.95 8.63
CA GLN A 60 6.91 -5.30 7.32
C GLN A 60 5.73 -4.33 7.28
N LEU A 61 4.59 -4.69 7.86
CA LEU A 61 3.44 -3.78 7.97
C LEU A 61 3.80 -2.50 8.74
N LEU A 62 4.43 -2.63 9.91
CA LEU A 62 4.88 -1.48 10.71
C LEU A 62 5.90 -0.58 9.99
N LEU A 63 6.68 -1.14 9.05
CA LEU A 63 7.60 -0.37 8.21
C LEU A 63 6.87 0.32 7.05
N LEU A 64 5.88 -0.34 6.45
CA LEU A 64 5.07 0.22 5.37
C LEU A 64 4.18 1.38 5.87
N GLU A 65 3.64 1.30 7.08
CA GLU A 65 2.87 2.40 7.72
C GLU A 65 3.69 3.69 7.89
N LYS A 66 5.02 3.57 7.94
CA LYS A 66 5.94 4.71 8.12
C LYS A 66 6.44 5.28 6.80
N LEU A 67 6.05 4.73 5.65
CA LEU A 67 6.48 5.25 4.36
C LEU A 67 5.78 6.56 4.05
N ASP A 68 6.58 7.62 3.89
CA ASP A 68 6.10 8.92 3.44
C ASP A 68 5.35 8.79 2.10
N GLY A 69 4.05 9.06 2.19
CA GLY A 69 3.06 9.18 1.12
C GLY A 69 2.15 7.97 0.91
N ILE A 70 2.36 6.87 1.64
CA ILE A 70 1.25 5.93 1.84
C ILE A 70 0.20 6.66 2.67
N ALA A 71 -0.95 6.92 2.06
CA ALA A 71 -2.05 7.62 2.71
C ALA A 71 -2.86 6.66 3.60
N GLU A 72 -2.92 5.39 3.22
CA GLU A 72 -3.74 4.39 3.91
C GLU A 72 -3.21 2.97 3.64
N ILE A 73 -3.34 2.09 4.62
CA ILE A 73 -3.19 0.64 4.48
C ILE A 73 -4.54 0.01 4.80
N GLN A 74 -5.07 -0.81 3.89
CA GLN A 74 -6.31 -1.54 4.09
C GLN A 74 -6.06 -3.05 4.09
N MET A 75 -6.54 -3.74 5.12
CA MET A 75 -6.57 -5.20 5.10
C MET A 75 -7.81 -5.66 4.33
N ASP A 76 -7.64 -6.55 3.36
CA ASP A 76 -8.79 -7.12 2.68
C ASP A 76 -9.58 -8.00 3.67
N GLY A 77 -10.85 -7.63 3.89
CA GLY A 77 -11.79 -8.34 4.78
C GLY A 77 -12.20 -7.65 6.08
N ILE A 78 -11.65 -6.50 6.44
CA ILE A 78 -12.22 -5.64 7.50
C ILE A 78 -12.27 -4.22 6.95
N ASP A 79 -13.49 -3.71 6.76
CA ASP A 79 -13.77 -2.28 6.68
C ASP A 79 -13.29 -1.66 8.00
N GLY A 80 -12.01 -1.31 8.04
CA GLY A 80 -11.43 -0.47 9.07
C GLY A 80 -11.97 0.93 8.84
N SER A 81 -13.26 1.09 9.14
CA SER A 81 -13.96 2.37 9.21
C SER A 81 -13.04 3.40 9.85
N ILE A 82 -12.44 4.24 9.01
CA ILE A 82 -11.78 5.45 9.45
C ILE A 82 -12.90 6.36 9.93
N SER A 83 -13.19 6.27 11.23
CA SER A 83 -13.98 7.26 11.93
C SER A 83 -13.19 8.56 11.90
N TYR A 84 -13.65 9.54 11.14
CA TYR A 84 -13.28 10.93 11.35
C TYR A 84 -14.09 11.43 12.54
N ASP A 85 -13.48 11.43 13.73
CA ASP A 85 -13.81 12.43 14.74
C ASP A 85 -13.08 13.74 14.42
#